data_AF-A0AAJ2G6G8-F1
#
_entry.id   AF-A0AAJ2G6G8-F1
#
_cell.length_a   1.000
_cell.length_b   1.000
_cell.length_c   1.000
_cell.angle_alpha   90.00
_cell.angle_beta   90.00
_cell.angle_gamma   90.00
#
_symmetry.space_group_name_H-M   'P 1'
#
loop_
_entity.id
_entity.type
_entity.pdbx_description
1 polymer ?
#
loop_
_entity_poly.entity_id
_entity_poly.type
_entity_poly.pdbx_seq_one_letter_code
_entity_poly.pdbx_strand_id
1 'polypeptide(L)'
;MKEYSRNGFAEDLDMISSWLGYLKERGAEPRYFRSENNVSAGPVAFSRLRIYCIRCSQNIVILDGGGEKKGQKTQDGAETWKAMKLMMEVDKRLIEKIRDGDIYYSPDLMKLEGELFIDI
;
A
#
# COMPACT_ATOMS: atom_id res chain seq x y z
N MET A 1 -10.93 1.15 -11.18
CA MET A 1 -12.22 0.88 -10.49
C MET A 1 -13.33 0.38 -11.41
N LYS A 2 -13.74 1.11 -12.46
CA LYS A 2 -14.84 0.67 -13.36
C LYS A 2 -14.57 -0.67 -14.05
N GLU A 3 -13.32 -0.95 -14.39
CA GLU A 3 -12.89 -2.23 -14.98
C GLU A 3 -13.04 -3.41 -14.01
N TYR A 4 -12.44 -3.32 -12.81
CA TYR A 4 -12.59 -4.36 -11.78
C TYR A 4 -14.05 -4.63 -11.39
N SER A 5 -14.89 -3.59 -11.31
CA SER A 5 -16.33 -3.77 -11.06
C SER A 5 -17.01 -4.59 -12.16
N ARG A 6 -16.70 -4.32 -13.44
CA ARG A 6 -17.22 -5.11 -14.58
C ARG A 6 -16.70 -6.54 -14.62
N ASN A 7 -15.50 -6.78 -14.08
CA ASN A 7 -14.88 -8.10 -13.99
C ASN A 7 -15.33 -8.88 -12.74
N GLY A 8 -16.38 -8.43 -12.05
CA GLY A 8 -17.00 -9.16 -10.94
C GLY A 8 -16.35 -8.93 -9.58
N PHE A 9 -15.48 -7.92 -9.42
CA PHE A 9 -14.82 -7.58 -8.15
C PHE A 9 -15.57 -6.53 -7.31
N ALA A 10 -16.89 -6.40 -7.46
CA ALA A 10 -17.65 -5.37 -6.74
C ALA A 10 -17.50 -5.49 -5.20
N GLU A 11 -17.69 -6.69 -4.65
CA GLU A 11 -17.53 -6.95 -3.21
C GLU A 11 -16.11 -6.67 -2.70
N ASP A 12 -15.10 -7.00 -3.52
CA ASP A 12 -13.70 -6.73 -3.20
C ASP A 12 -13.40 -5.23 -3.12
N LEU A 13 -13.97 -4.45 -4.04
CA LEU A 13 -13.85 -2.99 -4.05
C LEU A 13 -14.56 -2.36 -2.85
N ASP A 14 -15.74 -2.86 -2.48
CA ASP A 14 -16.48 -2.38 -1.30
C ASP A 14 -15.72 -2.66 -0.01
N MET A 15 -15.08 -3.84 0.08
CA MET A 15 -14.27 -4.19 1.23
C MET A 15 -12.98 -3.35 1.31
N ILE A 16 -12.33 -3.09 0.17
CA ILE A 16 -11.20 -2.15 0.10
C ILE A 16 -11.64 -0.76 0.55
N SER A 17 -12.77 -0.26 0.06
CA SER A 17 -13.30 1.06 0.43
C SER A 17 -13.58 1.14 1.93
N SER A 18 -14.19 0.10 2.49
CA SER A 18 -14.45 0.00 3.94
C SER A 18 -13.17 0.01 4.75
N TRP A 19 -12.15 -0.75 4.33
CA TRP A 19 -10.84 -0.77 4.95
C TRP A 19 -10.17 0.61 4.93
N LEU A 20 -10.18 1.30 3.78
CA LEU A 20 -9.66 2.67 3.68
C LEU A 20 -10.43 3.66 4.57
N GLY A 21 -11.75 3.49 4.70
CA GLY A 21 -12.57 4.23 5.66
C GLY A 21 -12.09 4.05 7.10
N TYR A 22 -11.84 2.82 7.53
CA TYR A 22 -11.29 2.54 8.86
C TYR A 22 -9.91 3.17 9.08
N LEU A 23 -9.02 3.12 8.09
CA LEU A 23 -7.71 3.77 8.18
C LEU A 23 -7.85 5.29 8.35
N LYS A 24 -8.78 5.91 7.61
CA LYS A 24 -9.04 7.35 7.70
C LYS A 24 -9.61 7.75 9.06
N GLU A 25 -10.49 6.94 9.64
CA GLU A 25 -11.16 7.26 10.91
C GLU A 25 -10.31 6.94 12.14
N ARG A 26 -9.53 5.86 12.09
CA ARG A 26 -8.85 5.29 13.27
C ARG A 26 -7.34 5.41 13.21
N GLY A 27 -6.80 5.90 12.09
CA GLY A 27 -5.39 5.84 11.79
C GLY A 27 -4.94 4.47 11.31
N ALA A 28 -3.75 4.47 10.72
CA ALA A 28 -3.09 3.32 10.16
C ALA A 28 -2.40 2.47 11.23
N GLU A 29 -3.19 1.80 12.07
CA GLU A 29 -2.64 0.86 13.05
C GLU A 29 -2.03 -0.38 12.38
N PRO A 30 -0.87 -0.90 12.86
CA PRO A 30 -0.19 -2.05 12.26
C PRO A 30 -1.10 -3.28 12.07
N ARG A 31 -2.05 -3.51 12.98
CA ARG A 31 -3.02 -4.62 12.92
C ARG A 31 -3.94 -4.60 11.70
N TYR A 32 -4.07 -3.47 11.00
CA TYR A 32 -4.88 -3.34 9.79
C TYR A 32 -4.14 -3.74 8.51
N PHE A 33 -2.89 -4.16 8.64
CA PHE A 33 -2.01 -4.51 7.54
C PHE A 33 -1.46 -5.92 7.72
N ARG A 34 -1.14 -6.56 6.60
CA ARG A 34 -0.34 -7.78 6.55
C ARG A 34 1.08 -7.42 6.10
N SER A 35 2.10 -7.88 6.81
CA SER A 35 3.49 -7.71 6.36
C SER A 35 3.78 -8.61 5.13
N GLU A 36 4.41 -8.04 4.11
CA GLU A 36 4.94 -8.74 2.93
C GLU A 36 6.33 -8.17 2.58
N ASN A 37 7.41 -8.85 2.96
CA ASN A 37 8.80 -8.32 2.88
C ASN A 37 8.97 -7.00 3.65
N ASN A 38 9.57 -5.97 3.03
CA ASN A 38 9.70 -4.63 3.60
C ASN A 38 8.45 -3.75 3.40
N VAL A 39 7.42 -4.26 2.73
CA VAL A 39 6.16 -3.54 2.54
C VAL A 39 5.02 -4.22 3.30
N SER A 40 3.86 -3.58 3.25
CA SER A 40 2.61 -4.08 3.77
C SER A 40 1.62 -4.34 2.65
N ALA A 41 0.58 -5.10 2.96
CA ALA A 41 -0.54 -5.35 2.08
C ALA A 41 -1.87 -5.30 2.84
N GLY A 42 -2.93 -4.93 2.12
CA GLY A 42 -4.30 -4.93 2.64
C GLY A 42 -5.34 -5.15 1.55
N PRO A 43 -6.62 -5.33 1.93
CA PRO A 43 -7.09 -5.52 3.31
C PRO A 43 -6.67 -6.90 3.88
N VAL A 44 -6.61 -7.02 5.22
CA VAL A 44 -6.31 -8.29 5.91
C VAL A 44 -7.46 -9.31 5.76
N ALA A 45 -8.69 -8.81 5.65
CA ALA A 45 -9.87 -9.62 5.37
C ALA A 45 -9.80 -10.29 3.98
N PHE A 46 -10.60 -11.35 3.79
CA PHE A 46 -10.57 -12.13 2.56
C PHE A 46 -11.03 -11.31 1.34
N SER A 47 -10.09 -10.97 0.47
CA SER A 47 -10.33 -10.34 -0.84
C SER A 47 -9.66 -11.14 -1.94
N ARG A 48 -10.20 -11.13 -3.15
CA ARG A 48 -9.50 -11.52 -4.38
C ARG A 48 -8.57 -10.42 -4.90
N LEU A 49 -8.76 -9.18 -4.46
CA LEU A 49 -7.84 -8.08 -4.75
C LEU A 49 -6.83 -7.88 -3.62
N ARG A 50 -5.68 -7.30 -3.93
CA ARG A 50 -4.68 -6.87 -2.96
C ARG A 50 -4.24 -5.45 -3.28
N ILE A 51 -3.95 -4.67 -2.27
CA ILE A 51 -3.31 -3.35 -2.35
C ILE A 51 -2.01 -3.41 -1.57
N TYR A 52 -0.94 -2.88 -2.13
CA TYR A 52 0.35 -2.74 -1.47
C TYR A 52 0.47 -1.38 -0.80
N CYS A 53 1.14 -1.35 0.34
CA CYS A 53 1.21 -0.17 1.17
C CYS A 53 2.52 -0.03 1.92
N ILE A 54 2.94 1.22 2.12
CA ILE A 54 4.04 1.59 3.01
C ILE A 54 3.44 2.40 4.14
N ARG A 55 3.53 1.86 5.35
CA ARG A 55 3.04 2.53 6.55
C ARG A 55 4.15 3.42 7.12
N CYS A 56 4.07 4.70 6.81
CA CYS A 56 5.01 5.72 7.28
C CYS A 56 4.75 6.08 8.76
N SER A 57 3.49 6.31 9.11
CA SER A 57 3.06 6.63 10.48
C SER A 57 1.62 6.16 10.72
N GLN A 58 1.04 6.51 11.87
CA GLN A 58 -0.40 6.31 12.11
C GLN A 58 -1.26 7.21 11.20
N ASN A 59 -0.71 8.32 10.69
CA ASN A 59 -1.45 9.32 9.91
C ASN A 59 -1.10 9.27 8.42
N ILE A 60 -0.01 8.60 8.05
CA ILE A 60 0.51 8.59 6.68
C ILE A 60 0.69 7.14 6.22
N VAL A 61 0.00 6.81 5.14
CA VAL A 61 0.16 5.55 4.40
C VAL A 61 0.31 5.88 2.93
N ILE A 62 1.35 5.36 2.31
CA ILE A 62 1.49 5.39 0.85
C ILE A 62 0.82 4.13 0.33
N LEU A 63 -0.12 4.31 -0.61
CA LEU A 63 -0.81 3.24 -1.29
C LEU A 63 -0.37 3.26 -2.75
N ASP A 64 0.00 2.10 -3.26
CA ASP A 64 0.06 1.88 -4.70
C ASP A 64 -0.70 0.62 -5.02
N GLY A 65 -0.99 0.43 -6.31
CA GLY A 65 -1.85 -0.62 -6.81
C GLY A 65 -1.53 -2.03 -6.28
N GLY A 66 -2.39 -2.94 -6.67
CA GLY A 66 -2.05 -4.35 -6.61
C GLY A 66 -2.78 -5.04 -7.74
N GLY A 67 -3.63 -6.00 -7.42
CA GLY A 67 -4.34 -6.72 -8.48
C GLY A 67 -4.99 -7.96 -7.96
N GLU A 68 -5.47 -8.77 -8.90
CA GLU A 68 -6.09 -10.04 -8.59
C GLU A 68 -5.05 -11.05 -8.07
N LYS A 69 -5.38 -11.70 -6.96
CA LYS A 69 -4.64 -12.83 -6.43
C LYS A 69 -4.88 -14.03 -7.35
N LYS A 70 -3.87 -14.37 -8.17
CA LYS A 70 -3.91 -15.55 -9.05
C LYS A 70 -3.43 -16.84 -8.37
N GLY A 71 -2.95 -16.75 -7.14
CA GLY A 71 -2.46 -17.88 -6.36
C GLY A 71 -2.20 -17.50 -4.90
N GLN A 72 -1.44 -18.36 -4.20
CA GLN A 72 -1.09 -18.15 -2.80
C GLN A 72 0.05 -17.15 -2.63
N LYS A 73 0.97 -17.07 -3.61
CA LYS A 73 2.12 -16.18 -3.60
C LYS A 73 1.85 -14.98 -4.48
N THR A 74 2.42 -13.83 -4.11
CA THR A 74 2.32 -12.59 -4.88
C THR A 74 2.89 -12.72 -6.30
N GLN A 75 3.93 -13.55 -6.46
CA GLN A 75 4.58 -13.85 -7.74
C GLN A 75 3.68 -14.59 -8.73
N ASP A 76 2.60 -15.21 -8.24
CA ASP A 76 1.66 -15.99 -9.08
C ASP A 76 0.81 -15.06 -9.97
N GLY A 77 0.69 -13.78 -9.63
CA GLY A 77 0.00 -12.76 -10.42
C GLY A 77 0.97 -11.72 -10.99
N ALA A 78 0.94 -11.49 -12.30
CA ALA A 78 1.83 -10.51 -12.94
C ALA A 78 1.62 -9.08 -12.42
N GLU A 79 0.36 -8.68 -12.23
CA GLU A 79 0.00 -7.35 -11.69
C GLU A 79 0.45 -7.20 -10.23
N THR A 80 0.11 -8.17 -9.38
CA THR A 80 0.47 -8.15 -7.97
C THR A 80 1.99 -8.19 -7.77
N TRP A 81 2.71 -8.93 -8.61
CA TRP A 81 4.17 -8.97 -8.55
C TRP A 81 4.84 -7.68 -9.01
N LYS A 82 4.33 -7.06 -10.08
CA LYS A 82 4.83 -5.76 -10.55
C LYS A 82 4.61 -4.70 -9.47
N ALA A 83 3.41 -4.62 -8.91
CA ALA A 83 3.07 -3.66 -7.87
C ALA A 83 3.90 -3.86 -6.60
N MET A 84 4.09 -5.11 -6.16
CA MET A 84 4.92 -5.40 -5.00
C MET A 84 6.36 -4.93 -5.21
N LYS A 85 6.98 -5.23 -6.37
CA LYS A 85 8.36 -4.81 -6.66
C LYS A 85 8.52 -3.29 -6.68
N LEU A 86 7.56 -2.59 -7.29
CA LEU A 86 7.54 -1.13 -7.27
C LEU A 86 7.50 -0.60 -5.83
N MET A 87 6.59 -1.11 -5.01
CA MET A 87 6.45 -0.66 -3.62
C MET A 87 7.66 -1.00 -2.76
N MET A 88 8.32 -2.14 -2.99
CA MET A 88 9.57 -2.47 -2.30
C MET A 88 10.69 -1.48 -2.62
N GLU A 89 10.79 -1.02 -3.87
CA GLU A 89 11.79 -0.02 -4.27
C GLU A 89 11.44 1.37 -3.73
N VAL A 90 10.17 1.76 -3.77
CA VAL A 90 9.68 3.01 -3.15
C VAL A 90 10.02 3.05 -1.67
N ASP A 91 9.73 1.97 -0.93
CA ASP A 91 10.02 1.89 0.51
C ASP A 91 11.51 2.04 0.81
N LYS A 92 12.35 1.28 0.09
CA LYS A 92 13.80 1.33 0.25
C LYS A 92 14.32 2.75 0.00
N ARG A 93 13.92 3.37 -1.11
CA ARG A 93 14.40 4.70 -1.49
C ARG A 93 13.87 5.79 -0.56
N LEU A 94 12.63 5.65 -0.10
CA LEU A 94 12.04 6.55 0.88
C LEU A 94 12.82 6.53 2.20
N ILE A 95 13.16 5.34 2.71
CA ILE A 95 13.94 5.19 3.95
C ILE A 95 15.32 5.84 3.81
N GLU A 96 15.99 5.66 2.66
CA GLU A 96 17.28 6.31 2.38
C GLU A 96 17.14 7.83 2.43
N LYS A 97 16.14 8.40 1.75
CA LYS A 97 15.91 9.84 1.72
C LYS A 97 15.52 10.43 3.08
N ILE A 98 14.78 9.68 3.90
CA ILE A 98 14.48 10.09 5.27
C ILE A 98 15.74 10.12 6.13
N ARG A 99 16.58 9.09 6.00
CA ARG A 99 17.84 9.00 6.75
C ARG A 99 18.81 10.11 6.37
N ASP A 100 18.86 10.47 5.09
CA ASP A 100 19.75 11.49 4.55
C ASP A 100 19.23 12.93 4.84
N GLY A 101 17.99 13.07 5.31
CA GLY A 101 17.36 14.35 5.65
C GLY A 101 16.71 15.08 4.46
N ASP A 102 16.67 14.45 3.29
CA ASP A 102 16.05 14.98 2.07
C ASP A 102 14.52 14.90 2.11
N ILE A 103 13.98 13.91 2.83
CA ILE A 103 12.55 13.77 3.12
C ILE A 103 12.37 13.78 4.63
N TYR A 104 11.37 14.50 5.12
CA TYR A 104 11.11 14.57 6.56
C TYR A 104 9.61 14.62 6.86
N TYR A 105 9.27 14.20 8.08
CA TYR A 105 7.92 14.36 8.60
C TYR A 105 7.73 15.78 9.11
N SER A 106 6.56 16.37 8.87
CA SER A 106 6.17 17.59 9.56
C SER A 106 6.14 17.36 11.08
N PRO A 107 6.31 18.41 11.91
CA PRO A 107 6.31 18.26 13.37
C PRO A 107 5.04 17.60 13.96
N ASP A 108 3.90 17.76 13.29
CA ASP A 108 2.62 17.15 13.66
C ASP A 108 2.42 15.73 13.09
N LEU A 109 3.38 15.21 12.34
CA LEU A 109 3.37 13.90 11.68
C LEU A 109 2.21 13.71 10.67
N MET A 110 1.63 14.80 10.19
CA MET A 110 0.51 14.78 9.23
C MET A 110 0.99 14.88 7.78
N LYS A 111 2.25 15.26 7.56
CA LYS A 111 2.85 15.39 6.22
C LYS A 111 4.20 14.69 6.16
N LEU A 112 4.52 14.30 4.94
CA LEU A 112 5.83 13.85 4.52
C LEU A 112 6.27 14.81 3.42
N GLU A 113 7.36 15.54 3.63
CA GLU A 113 7.80 16.64 2.79
C GLU A 113 9.18 16.33 2.18
N GLY A 114 9.35 16.63 0.90
CA GLY A 114 10.56 16.35 0.12
C GLY A 114 10.23 15.73 -1.24
N GLU A 115 11.26 15.34 -1.99
CA GLU A 115 11.13 14.76 -3.33
C GLU A 115 11.66 13.32 -3.36
N LEU A 116 10.88 12.42 -3.99
CA LEU A 116 11.25 11.03 -4.20
C LEU A 116 11.23 10.72 -5.69
N PHE A 117 12.39 10.34 -6.23
CA PHE A 117 12.55 9.86 -7.59
C PHE A 117 12.77 8.36 -7.57
N ILE A 118 12.03 7.65 -8.42
CA ILE A 118 12.12 6.19 -8.57
C ILE A 118 12.49 5.92 -10.02
N ASP A 119 13.63 5.26 -10.23
CA ASP A 119 14.07 4.81 -11.54
C ASP A 119 13.56 3.37 -11.75
N ILE A 120 12.52 3.22 -12.59
CA ILE A 120 11.78 1.97 -12.82
C ILE A 120 11.60 1.66 -14.31
#